data_AF-A0A6H1MU41-F1
#
_entry.id   AF-A0A6H1MU41-F1
#
_cell.length_a   1.000
_cell.length_b   1.000
_cell.length_c   1.000
_cell.angle_alpha   90.00
_cell.angle_beta   90.00
_cell.angle_gamma   90.00
#
_symmetry.space_group_name_H-M   'P 1'
#
loop_
_entity.id
_entity.type
_entity.pdbx_description
1 polymer ?
#
loop_
_entity_poly.entity_id
_entity_poly.type
_entity_poly.pdbx_seq_one_letter_code
_entity_poly.pdbx_strand_id
1 'polypeptide(L)'
;MLGLLGFYDELDNRAGQPNGSIRDAVQPVGEPDEAELVAYLDAGHVLIDVMEAGRDVITGSPHRHSPGCSSLVTDGTWLWRRDFPHYVETHHVSVPGAFIEHVRSLNHQTPAIAVAQFAPHYDETMPLVGWASAVPWRSTATTLVPEPRVVTSKTQFDAATLSQDRNRPHGSWGRPRKPRKT
;
A
#
# COMPACT_ATOMS: atom_id res chain seq x y z
N MET A 1 19.97 0.60 5.20
CA MET A 1 18.78 -0.08 4.63
C MET A 1 17.52 0.53 5.23
N LEU A 2 16.41 0.54 4.49
CA LEU A 2 15.10 0.97 5.00
C LEU A 2 14.44 -0.17 5.81
N GLY A 3 13.58 0.18 6.77
CA GLY A 3 12.66 -0.77 7.37
C GLY A 3 11.60 -1.22 6.38
N LEU A 4 11.12 -2.47 6.48
CA LEU A 4 10.14 -3.05 5.55
C LEU A 4 8.80 -3.31 6.26
N LEU A 5 7.72 -2.87 5.62
CA LEU A 5 6.36 -2.99 6.14
C LEU A 5 5.40 -3.44 5.03
N GLY A 6 4.51 -4.38 5.35
CA GLY A 6 3.49 -4.83 4.39
C GLY A 6 4.00 -5.75 3.28
N PHE A 7 5.18 -6.35 3.42
CA PHE A 7 5.70 -7.35 2.49
C PHE A 7 5.38 -8.74 3.03
N TYR A 8 4.17 -9.22 2.73
CA TYR A 8 3.67 -10.55 3.13
C TYR A 8 3.67 -11.53 1.95
N ASP A 9 3.74 -12.82 2.27
CA ASP A 9 3.81 -13.91 1.28
C ASP A 9 2.62 -13.94 0.32
N GLU A 10 1.42 -13.55 0.76
CA GLU A 10 0.23 -13.54 -0.11
C GLU A 10 0.18 -12.37 -1.10
N LEU A 11 0.99 -11.34 -0.85
CA LEU A 11 0.98 -10.09 -1.60
C LEU A 11 1.96 -10.11 -2.79
N ASP A 12 2.94 -11.01 -2.79
CA ASP A 12 3.93 -11.17 -3.85
C ASP A 12 4.06 -12.65 -4.21
N ASN A 13 4.39 -12.95 -5.47
CA ASN A 13 4.59 -14.34 -5.92
C ASN A 13 5.91 -14.95 -5.45
N ARG A 14 6.68 -14.23 -4.62
CA ARG A 14 7.96 -14.68 -4.06
C ARG A 14 7.72 -15.19 -2.66
N ALA A 15 8.13 -16.43 -2.40
CA ALA A 15 8.07 -17.01 -1.06
C ALA A 15 9.19 -16.45 -0.16
N GLY A 16 8.92 -16.37 1.14
CA GLY A 16 9.91 -15.96 2.15
C GLY A 16 10.01 -14.46 2.28
N GLN A 17 8.87 -13.77 2.14
CA GLN A 17 8.81 -12.33 2.39
C GLN A 17 9.13 -12.02 3.85
N PRO A 18 9.73 -10.85 4.14
CA PRO A 18 10.24 -10.53 5.47
C PRO A 18 9.16 -10.49 6.56
N ASN A 19 7.88 -10.29 6.22
CA ASN A 19 6.78 -10.24 7.19
C ASN A 19 5.98 -11.57 7.31
N GLY A 20 6.35 -12.63 6.57
CA GLY A 20 5.64 -13.92 6.61
C GLY A 20 4.22 -13.87 6.04
N SER A 21 3.29 -14.64 6.60
CA SER A 21 1.87 -14.63 6.19
C SER A 21 1.12 -13.44 6.78
N ILE A 22 0.34 -12.75 5.94
CA ILE A 22 -0.51 -11.64 6.40
C ILE A 22 -1.61 -12.11 7.36
N ARG A 23 -2.04 -13.37 7.24
CA ARG A 23 -3.13 -13.92 8.06
C ARG A 23 -2.70 -14.09 9.51
N ASP A 24 -1.42 -14.37 9.75
CA ASP A 24 -0.85 -14.48 11.09
C ASP A 24 -0.68 -13.11 11.76
N ALA A 25 -0.65 -12.03 10.96
CA ALA A 25 -0.53 -10.67 11.44
C ALA A 25 -1.89 -10.02 11.78
N VAL A 26 -3.02 -10.62 11.41
CA VAL A 26 -4.38 -10.12 11.70
C VAL A 26 -4.64 -10.11 13.20
N GLN A 27 -5.10 -8.97 13.73
CA GLN A 27 -5.47 -8.82 15.13
C GLN A 27 -6.98 -8.63 15.31
N PRO A 28 -7.53 -8.95 16.49
CA PRO A 28 -8.94 -8.68 16.78
C PRO A 28 -9.24 -7.19 16.96
N VAL A 29 -8.24 -6.39 17.33
CA VAL A 29 -8.36 -4.96 17.60
C VAL A 29 -7.09 -4.27 17.11
N GLY A 30 -7.27 -3.10 16.50
CA GLY A 30 -6.21 -2.22 16.05
C GLY A 30 -5.48 -1.45 17.16
N GLU A 31 -4.48 -0.68 16.75
CA GLU A 31 -3.82 0.28 17.64
C GLU A 31 -4.78 1.41 18.07
N PRO A 32 -4.57 2.04 19.24
CA PRO A 32 -5.44 3.12 19.72
C PRO A 32 -5.53 4.32 18.75
N ASP A 33 -4.44 4.60 18.03
CA ASP A 33 -4.28 5.65 17.02
C ASP A 33 -4.24 5.09 15.59
N GLU A 34 -4.93 3.96 15.34
CA GLU A 34 -4.92 3.28 14.04
C GLU A 34 -5.35 4.20 12.89
N ALA A 35 -6.33 5.08 13.11
CA ALA A 35 -6.80 6.00 12.08
C ALA A 35 -5.70 6.99 11.66
N GLU A 36 -4.94 7.52 12.61
CA GLU A 36 -3.80 8.39 12.36
C GLU A 36 -2.63 7.64 11.70
N LEU A 37 -2.39 6.38 12.08
CA LEU A 37 -1.39 5.52 11.44
C LEU A 37 -1.74 5.25 9.97
N VAL A 38 -3.00 4.94 9.68
CA VAL A 38 -3.49 4.74 8.30
C VAL A 38 -3.34 6.02 7.48
N ALA A 39 -3.70 7.18 8.05
CA ALA A 39 -3.51 8.47 7.39
C ALA A 39 -2.03 8.77 7.09
N TYR A 40 -1.13 8.44 8.01
CA TYR A 40 0.32 8.56 7.81
C TYR A 40 0.81 7.69 6.65
N LEU A 41 0.41 6.41 6.63
CA LEU A 41 0.79 5.48 5.55
C LEU A 41 0.26 5.94 4.18
N ASP A 42 -0.94 6.52 4.14
CA ASP A 42 -1.55 7.11 2.94
C ASP A 42 -0.82 8.38 2.46
N ALA A 43 -0.17 9.11 3.36
CA ALA A 43 0.53 10.37 3.09
C ALA A 43 2.01 10.19 2.73
N GLY A 44 2.51 8.97 2.60
CA GLY A 44 3.91 8.70 2.26
C GLY A 44 4.30 9.12 0.85
N HIS A 45 5.61 9.20 0.60
CA HIS A 45 6.20 9.52 -0.70
C HIS A 45 6.16 8.30 -1.62
N VAL A 46 5.47 8.41 -2.75
CA VAL A 46 5.47 7.33 -3.75
C VAL A 46 6.81 7.31 -4.50
N LEU A 47 7.49 6.17 -4.44
CA LEU A 47 8.76 5.93 -5.12
C LEU A 47 8.57 5.24 -6.47
N ILE A 48 7.70 4.23 -6.50
CA ILE A 48 7.39 3.44 -7.69
C ILE A 48 5.88 3.41 -7.85
N ASP A 49 5.41 3.78 -9.03
CA ASP A 49 3.99 3.69 -9.37
C ASP A 49 3.75 2.52 -10.34
N VAL A 50 2.95 1.56 -9.91
CA VAL A 50 2.58 0.36 -10.68
C VAL A 50 1.14 0.53 -11.14
N MET A 51 0.87 0.35 -12.44
CA MET A 51 -0.45 0.56 -13.03
C MET A 51 -1.37 -0.67 -13.00
N GLU A 52 -1.28 -1.48 -11.96
CA GLU A 52 -2.08 -2.70 -11.83
C GLU A 52 -3.37 -2.48 -11.02
N ALA A 53 -4.18 -3.52 -10.91
CA ALA A 53 -5.32 -3.55 -10.00
C ALA A 53 -5.32 -4.85 -9.19
N GLY A 54 -5.25 -4.72 -7.87
CA GLY A 54 -5.27 -5.83 -6.93
C GLY A 54 -6.59 -6.00 -6.22
N ARG A 55 -6.69 -7.08 -5.46
CA ARG A 55 -7.79 -7.37 -4.53
C ARG A 55 -7.20 -7.66 -3.18
N ASP A 56 -8.04 -7.50 -2.17
CA ASP A 56 -7.74 -7.91 -0.81
C ASP A 56 -7.39 -9.41 -0.80
N VAL A 57 -6.19 -9.77 -0.35
CA VAL A 57 -5.71 -11.17 -0.34
C VAL A 57 -6.34 -12.02 0.77
N ILE A 58 -6.99 -11.39 1.76
CA ILE A 58 -7.71 -12.06 2.84
C ILE A 58 -9.15 -12.34 2.41
N THR A 59 -9.83 -11.37 1.79
CA THR A 59 -11.28 -11.47 1.47
C THR A 59 -11.60 -11.69 -0.01
N GLY A 60 -10.69 -11.38 -0.92
CA GLY A 60 -10.91 -11.38 -2.37
C GLY A 60 -11.72 -10.17 -2.89
N SER A 61 -12.08 -9.24 -2.01
CA SER A 61 -12.88 -8.05 -2.33
C SER A 61 -12.02 -6.93 -2.93
N PRO A 62 -12.60 -6.05 -3.77
CA PRO A 62 -11.94 -4.80 -4.13
C PRO A 62 -11.85 -3.87 -2.91
N HIS A 63 -10.84 -2.99 -2.90
CA HIS A 63 -10.63 -2.00 -1.84
C HIS A 63 -10.13 -0.68 -2.42
N ARG A 64 -10.07 0.37 -1.60
CA ARG A 64 -9.75 1.73 -2.05
C ARG A 64 -8.34 1.90 -2.64
N HIS A 65 -7.41 0.99 -2.31
CA HIS A 65 -6.06 0.91 -2.87
C HIS A 65 -5.89 -0.17 -3.93
N SER A 66 -6.98 -0.75 -4.44
CA SER A 66 -6.91 -1.74 -5.51
C SER A 66 -6.09 -1.24 -6.71
N PRO A 67 -6.29 0.00 -7.22
CA PRO A 67 -5.43 0.54 -8.27
C PRO A 67 -4.03 0.88 -7.76
N GLY A 68 -3.01 0.29 -8.38
CA GLY A 68 -1.61 0.44 -8.01
C GLY A 68 -1.28 -0.09 -6.61
N CYS A 69 -1.91 -1.20 -6.22
CA CYS A 69 -1.75 -1.81 -4.91
C CYS A 69 -0.29 -2.14 -4.54
N SER A 70 0.52 -2.60 -5.50
CA SER A 70 1.95 -2.89 -5.28
C SER A 70 2.88 -1.69 -5.46
N SER A 71 2.36 -0.48 -5.71
CA SER A 71 3.16 0.75 -5.72
C SER A 71 3.90 0.87 -4.39
N LEU A 72 5.14 1.38 -4.45
CA LEU A 72 6.00 1.49 -3.27
C LEU A 72 6.01 2.91 -2.72
N VAL A 73 5.89 3.00 -1.40
CA VAL A 73 5.73 4.24 -0.64
C VAL A 73 6.75 4.28 0.50
N THR A 74 7.25 5.47 0.84
CA THR A 74 8.24 5.66 1.91
C THR A 74 8.04 6.96 2.69
N ASP A 75 8.56 7.01 3.92
CA ASP A 75 8.82 8.24 4.69
C ASP A 75 10.32 8.59 4.75
N GLY A 76 11.17 7.82 4.06
CA GLY A 76 12.62 7.96 4.08
C GLY A 76 13.33 7.05 5.09
N THR A 77 12.60 6.43 6.02
CA THR A 77 13.12 5.44 6.99
C THR A 77 12.52 4.06 6.73
N TRP A 78 11.25 4.01 6.36
CA TRP A 78 10.49 2.80 6.10
C TRP A 78 10.00 2.76 4.66
N LEU A 79 9.85 1.55 4.13
CA LEU A 79 9.30 1.25 2.83
C LEU A 79 8.08 0.35 3.03
N TRP A 80 6.98 0.67 2.35
CA TRP A 80 5.77 -0.14 2.36
C TRP A 80 5.06 -0.17 1.01
N ARG A 81 4.16 -1.13 0.86
CA ARG A 81 3.22 -1.18 -0.27
C ARG A 81 2.08 -0.20 -0.07
N ARG A 82 1.61 0.39 -1.17
CA ARG A 82 0.50 1.34 -1.19
C ARG A 82 -0.81 0.76 -0.64
N ASP A 83 -1.03 -0.54 -0.77
CA ASP A 83 -2.22 -1.21 -0.23
C ASP A 83 -2.09 -1.64 1.23
N PHE A 84 -0.92 -1.49 1.87
CA PHE A 84 -0.76 -1.82 3.28
C PHE A 84 -1.75 -1.11 4.24
N PRO A 85 -2.06 0.19 4.09
CA PRO A 85 -3.04 0.86 4.95
C PRO A 85 -4.44 0.21 4.93
N HIS A 86 -4.84 -0.41 3.82
CA HIS A 86 -6.11 -1.17 3.76
C HIS A 86 -6.12 -2.33 4.76
N TYR A 87 -5.02 -3.06 4.86
CA TYR A 87 -4.90 -4.22 5.75
C TYR A 87 -4.83 -3.81 7.22
N VAL A 88 -4.22 -2.66 7.51
CA VAL A 88 -4.26 -2.07 8.85
C VAL A 88 -5.69 -1.70 9.22
N GLU A 89 -6.39 -0.89 8.42
CA GLU A 89 -7.71 -0.38 8.81
C GLU A 89 -8.85 -1.42 8.73
N THR A 90 -8.71 -2.45 7.89
CA THR A 90 -9.79 -3.42 7.63
C THR A 90 -9.59 -4.71 8.40
N HIS A 91 -8.34 -5.10 8.62
CA HIS A 91 -7.99 -6.38 9.23
C HIS A 91 -7.12 -6.23 10.48
N HIS A 92 -6.87 -4.99 10.94
CA HIS A 92 -6.03 -4.70 12.11
C HIS A 92 -4.68 -5.44 12.03
N VAL A 93 -4.10 -5.50 10.82
CA VAL A 93 -2.82 -6.17 10.62
C VAL A 93 -1.76 -5.48 11.48
N SER A 94 -1.05 -6.27 12.27
CA SER A 94 -0.08 -5.79 13.25
C SER A 94 0.99 -4.92 12.58
N VAL A 95 1.25 -3.77 13.18
CA VAL A 95 2.29 -2.83 12.75
C VAL A 95 3.48 -2.96 13.72
N PRO A 96 4.73 -3.08 13.24
CA PRO A 96 5.89 -3.19 14.12
C PRO A 96 6.00 -2.02 15.09
N GLY A 97 6.28 -2.29 16.37
CA GLY A 97 6.37 -1.25 17.41
C GLY A 97 7.39 -0.15 17.08
N ALA A 98 8.53 -0.49 16.48
CA ALA A 98 9.53 0.48 16.04
C ALA A 98 9.01 1.45 14.97
N PHE A 99 8.09 1.00 14.10
CA PHE A 99 7.42 1.88 13.14
C PHE A 99 6.44 2.80 13.87
N ILE A 100 5.63 2.26 14.78
CA ILE A 100 4.66 3.04 15.56
C ILE A 100 5.37 4.15 16.35
N GLU A 101 6.47 3.82 17.05
CA GLU A 101 7.30 4.79 17.77
C GLU A 101 7.85 5.87 16.83
N HIS A 102 8.32 5.48 15.64
CA HIS A 102 8.79 6.42 14.62
C HIS A 102 7.68 7.39 14.20
N VAL A 103 6.51 6.89 13.82
CA VAL A 103 5.38 7.73 13.38
C VAL A 103 4.91 8.67 14.49
N ARG A 104 4.80 8.17 15.73
CA ARG A 104 4.42 8.99 16.89
C ARG A 104 5.46 10.07 17.18
N SER A 105 6.75 9.78 17.01
CA SER A 105 7.81 10.79 17.16
C SER A 105 7.72 11.93 16.13
N LEU A 106 7.09 11.66 14.99
CA LEU A 106 6.82 12.62 13.93
C LEU A 106 5.45 13.30 14.06
N ASN A 107 4.70 13.03 15.14
CA ASN A 107 3.31 13.49 15.32
C ASN A 107 2.42 13.11 14.13
N HIS A 108 2.64 11.92 13.56
CA HIS A 108 1.88 11.40 12.41
C HIS A 108 1.95 12.31 11.18
N GLN A 109 3.04 13.07 11.01
CA GLN A 109 3.31 13.87 9.83
C GLN A 109 4.44 13.26 9.01
N THR A 110 4.19 12.98 7.73
CA THR A 110 5.23 12.51 6.81
C THR A 110 6.35 13.56 6.70
N PRO A 111 7.62 13.19 6.92
CA PRO A 111 8.73 14.13 6.86
C PRO A 111 9.14 14.42 5.42
N ALA A 112 9.82 15.55 5.21
CA ALA A 112 10.56 15.77 3.98
C ALA A 112 11.84 14.92 3.96
N ILE A 113 12.21 14.39 2.80
CA ILE A 113 13.34 13.47 2.66
C ILE A 113 14.49 14.18 1.96
N ALA A 114 15.65 14.25 2.62
CA ALA A 114 16.89 14.69 1.98
C ALA A 114 17.43 13.58 1.07
N VAL A 115 17.45 13.81 -0.25
CA VAL A 115 17.79 12.78 -1.25
C VAL A 115 19.19 12.22 -1.05
N ALA A 116 20.16 13.06 -0.66
CA ALA A 116 21.53 12.62 -0.42
C ALA A 116 21.66 11.59 0.72
N GLN A 117 20.78 11.67 1.73
CA GLN A 117 20.77 10.72 2.86
C GLN A 117 19.94 9.48 2.53
N PHE A 118 18.88 9.65 1.74
CA PHE A 118 17.97 8.57 1.38
C PHE A 118 18.51 7.64 0.29
N ALA A 119 19.18 8.19 -0.74
CA ALA A 119 19.60 7.42 -1.92
C ALA A 119 20.43 6.16 -1.59
N PRO A 120 21.42 6.19 -0.67
CA PRO A 120 22.15 4.97 -0.32
C PRO A 120 21.26 3.88 0.30
N HIS A 121 20.28 4.27 1.12
CA HIS A 121 19.35 3.32 1.74
C HIS A 121 18.35 2.76 0.73
N TYR A 122 17.91 3.59 -0.23
CA TYR A 122 17.11 3.14 -1.36
C TYR A 122 17.86 2.10 -2.19
N ASP A 123 19.10 2.41 -2.61
CA ASP A 123 19.92 1.55 -3.48
C ASP A 123 20.18 0.17 -2.85
N GLU A 124 20.34 0.13 -1.52
CA GLU A 124 20.50 -1.11 -0.75
C GLU A 124 19.19 -1.91 -0.62
N THR A 125 18.05 -1.23 -0.47
CA THR A 125 16.77 -1.87 -0.15
C THR A 125 16.04 -2.42 -1.38
N MET A 126 16.03 -1.66 -2.48
CA MET A 126 15.21 -1.97 -3.65
C MET A 126 15.49 -3.34 -4.29
N PRO A 127 16.74 -3.85 -4.36
CA PRO A 127 16.99 -5.20 -4.86
C PRO A 127 16.34 -6.28 -4.01
N LEU A 128 16.25 -6.09 -2.69
CA LEU A 128 15.69 -7.06 -1.74
C LEU A 128 14.18 -7.23 -1.94
N VAL A 129 13.49 -6.15 -2.28
CA VAL A 129 12.05 -6.14 -2.58
C VAL A 129 11.76 -6.31 -4.07
N GLY A 130 12.77 -6.69 -4.87
CA GLY A 130 12.56 -7.09 -6.26
C GLY A 130 12.59 -6.03 -7.32
N TRP A 131 13.03 -4.83 -6.95
CA TRP A 131 13.15 -3.67 -7.83
C TRP A 131 14.61 -3.35 -8.13
N ALA A 132 15.43 -4.38 -8.37
CA ALA A 132 16.86 -4.20 -8.68
C ALA A 132 17.10 -3.31 -9.92
N SER A 133 16.18 -3.31 -10.88
CA SER A 133 16.24 -2.45 -12.08
C SER A 133 15.96 -0.97 -11.81
N ALA A 134 15.42 -0.61 -10.63
CA ALA A 134 15.15 0.76 -10.25
C ALA A 134 16.37 1.46 -9.59
N VAL A 135 17.48 0.74 -9.40
CA VAL A 135 18.72 1.21 -8.79
C VAL A 135 19.74 1.60 -9.88
N PRO A 136 20.57 2.64 -9.67
CA PRO A 136 20.57 3.54 -8.53
C PRO A 136 19.45 4.58 -8.60
N TRP A 137 19.13 5.19 -7.46
CA TRP A 137 18.25 6.35 -7.37
C TRP A 137 18.72 7.47 -8.30
N ARG A 138 17.82 8.02 -9.13
CA ARG A 138 18.15 9.02 -10.16
C ARG A 138 17.42 10.36 -10.04
N SER A 139 16.77 10.66 -8.91
CA SER A 139 16.05 11.93 -8.78
C SER A 139 17.00 13.13 -8.88
N THR A 140 16.56 14.16 -9.60
CA THR A 140 17.25 15.45 -9.68
C THR A 140 16.88 16.39 -8.52
N ALA A 141 15.85 16.04 -7.74
CA ALA A 141 15.45 16.80 -6.57
C ALA A 141 16.47 16.63 -5.43
N THR A 142 16.72 17.70 -4.68
CA THR A 142 17.55 17.64 -3.46
C THR A 142 16.73 17.18 -2.25
N THR A 143 15.43 17.50 -2.25
CA THR A 143 14.49 17.18 -1.17
C THR A 143 13.18 16.69 -1.79
N LEU A 144 12.64 15.58 -1.26
CA LEU A 144 11.27 15.15 -1.55
C LEU A 144 10.36 15.73 -0.47
N VAL A 145 9.34 16.48 -0.86
CA VAL A 145 8.35 17.05 0.04
C VAL A 145 7.05 16.24 -0.11
N PRO A 146 6.37 15.87 0.99
CA PRO A 146 5.12 15.13 0.89
C PRO A 146 4.13 15.93 0.06
N GLU A 147 3.64 15.33 -1.02
CA GLU A 147 2.60 15.94 -1.83
C GLU A 147 1.23 15.66 -1.20
N PRO A 148 0.36 16.68 -1.01
CA PRO A 148 -1.00 16.45 -0.56
C PRO A 148 -1.74 15.58 -1.58
N ARG A 149 -1.96 14.30 -1.26
CA ARG A 149 -2.77 13.40 -2.08
C ARG A 149 -4.15 13.27 -1.48
N VAL A 150 -5.15 13.43 -2.34
CA VAL A 150 -6.52 13.07 -1.99
C VAL A 150 -6.65 11.56 -2.14
N VAL A 151 -6.45 10.84 -1.04
CA VAL A 151 -6.77 9.41 -0.96
C VAL A 151 -8.26 9.28 -0.63
N THR A 152 -8.99 8.53 -1.45
CA THR A 152 -10.40 8.21 -1.16
C THR A 152 -10.48 7.51 0.19
N SER A 153 -11.32 7.99 1.11
CA SER A 153 -11.52 7.31 2.40
C SER A 153 -12.25 5.98 2.20
N LYS A 154 -12.09 5.05 3.14
CA LYS A 154 -12.90 3.81 3.17
C LYS A 154 -14.38 4.07 3.09
N THR A 155 -14.86 5.01 3.90
CA THR A 155 -16.28 5.39 3.93
C THR A 155 -16.78 5.87 2.57
N GLN A 156 -15.98 6.66 1.85
CA GLN A 156 -16.32 7.12 0.51
C GLN A 156 -16.28 5.97 -0.50
N PHE A 157 -15.29 5.09 -0.43
CA PHE A 157 -15.17 3.91 -1.28
C PHE A 157 -16.35 2.94 -1.08
N ASP A 158 -16.70 2.63 0.16
CA ASP A 158 -17.81 1.74 0.52
C ASP A 158 -19.15 2.33 0.03
N ALA A 159 -19.36 3.63 0.23
CA ALA A 159 -20.55 4.33 -0.26
C ALA A 159 -20.67 4.31 -1.79
N ALA A 160 -19.55 4.48 -2.50
CA ALA A 160 -19.49 4.40 -3.95
C ALA A 160 -19.76 2.97 -4.46
N THR A 161 -19.20 1.96 -3.79
CA THR A 161 -19.40 0.53 -4.12
C THR A 161 -20.85 0.13 -3.94
N LEU A 162 -21.47 0.50 -2.81
CA LEU A 162 -22.90 0.27 -2.55
C LEU A 162 -23.80 0.94 -3.59
N SER A 163 -23.43 2.15 -4.03
CA SER A 163 -24.17 2.89 -5.06
C SER A 163 -24.01 2.24 -6.44
N GLN A 164 -22.83 1.74 -6.77
CA GLN A 164 -22.58 1.00 -8.00
C GLN A 164 -23.37 -0.31 -8.04
N ASP A 165 -23.43 -1.07 -6.94
CA ASP A 165 -24.20 -2.30 -6.86
C ASP A 165 -25.71 -2.04 -7.00
N ARG A 166 -26.23 -0.96 -6.39
CA ARG A 166 -27.63 -0.52 -6.56
C ARG A 166 -27.94 -0.12 -8.01
N ASN A 167 -27.00 0.53 -8.68
CA ASN A 167 -27.15 1.01 -10.04
C ASN A 167 -26.77 -0.04 -11.09
N ARG A 168 -26.27 -1.22 -10.68
CA ARG A 168 -25.94 -2.29 -11.59
C ARG A 168 -27.26 -2.80 -12.20
N PRO A 169 -27.50 -2.62 -13.50
CA PRO A 169 -28.70 -3.17 -14.10
C PRO A 169 -28.73 -4.67 -13.83
N HIS A 170 -29.90 -5.22 -13.48
CA HIS A 170 -30.15 -6.66 -13.42
C HIS A 170 -30.03 -7.25 -14.83
N GLY A 171 -28.81 -7.31 -15.35
CA GLY A 171 -28.49 -7.75 -16.70
C GLY A 171 -28.49 -9.27 -16.74
N SER A 172 -29.24 -9.85 -17.67
CA SER A 172 -29.27 -11.28 -17.94
C SER A 172 -27.92 -11.78 -18.45
N TRP A 173 -26.99 -12.10 -17.54
CA TRP A 173 -25.69 -12.71 -17.88
C TRP A 173 -25.78 -14.18 -18.32
N GLY A 174 -26.99 -14.67 -18.61
CA GLY A 174 -27.24 -16.03 -19.12
C GLY A 174 -27.26 -16.16 -20.65
N ARG A 175 -27.00 -15.10 -21.43
CA ARG A 175 -26.95 -15.23 -22.90
C ARG A 175 -25.53 -15.62 -23.34
N PRO A 176 -25.35 -16.78 -24.01
CA PRO A 176 -24.05 -17.18 -24.55
C PRO A 176 -23.52 -16.09 -25.48
N ARG A 177 -22.23 -15.75 -25.33
CA ARG A 177 -21.54 -14.84 -26.26
C ARG A 177 -21.65 -15.45 -27.66
N LYS A 178 -22.16 -14.69 -28.64
CA LYS A 178 -22.28 -15.16 -30.02
C LYS A 178 -20.91 -15.65 -30.52
N PRO A 179 -20.84 -16.83 -31.15
CA PRO A 179 -19.59 -17.34 -31.69
C PRO A 179 -19.07 -16.37 -32.76
N ARG A 180 -17.77 -16.12 -32.70
CA ARG A 180 -17.06 -15.23 -33.63
C ARG A 180 -17.02 -15.93 -34.99
N LYS A 181 -17.57 -15.30 -36.04
CA LYS A 181 -17.51 -15.84 -37.41
C LYS A 181 -16.05 -15.86 -37.87
N THR A 182 -15.58 -17.04 -38.26
CA THR A 182 -14.36 -17.27 -39.07
C THR A 182 -14.57 -16.79 -40.49
#